data_AF-A0A2N5TGM9-F1
#
_entry.id   AF-A0A2N5TGM9-F1
#
_cell.length_a   1.000
_cell.length_b   1.000
_cell.length_c   1.000
_cell.angle_alpha   90.00
_cell.angle_beta   90.00
_cell.angle_gamma   90.00
#
_symmetry.space_group_name_H-M   'P 1'
#
loop_
_entity.id
_entity.type
_entity.pdbx_description
1 polymer ?
#
loop_
_entity_poly.entity_id
_entity_poly.type
_entity_poly.pdbx_seq_one_letter_code
_entity_poly.pdbx_strand_id
1 'polypeptide(L)'
;MLPNKSTSKKRKRVKVVDGESLGKKPLGIQEFPTLQPSQQELDLEEAVFGFTPLARETATTQSTLPQENKQLAELADDQLFILDEPNQSNHQADHPQSEDSQDEIAEKKEETGVQKRRHHPEKTPAWKDESANQISVSLTHGPSRLKKLRTLDDRDDDQQVTISGQEYEQRLRSQFEKMNPTPTWLNDRRKASKSKQIQADEDDQEEPDFDLGLILQSTGDLSRQKITKKNRKGVLPKGQLEVERLRDANQAEPEKHKSAPISCLQFHPNSDLLFTASAHSKRLSFFKVDGTHNPALHFVHTPDLPIQAAEFCPPSSTNVSSTVLISGHRPYFYTFDLQSCQCIKSPQGLFHKSVFSQSTKGTSLSHFKFSPQGNLVAFVGMNGLVELVDWSNNVASSQVIHSLKSNHPIKSLAWSRNGTELLTLGSNAEVSIWDLRMNRIVGSWFDDGGFNPTKISTTDQDSRSLSTPDSFTAIGSQTGIVNLYSEQNGAEPHPPDSFQIARKPAKTIGNLTTSINRLKFNPDAQLLGISSHVKKDAFKLVHVKSGTVFSNWPTSNTPLGHVTDFDFNASSKYLVTANNRGRVLLYSLKFWE
;
A
#
# COMPACT_ATOMS: atom_id res chain seq x y z
N MET A 1 -23.31 -67.01 -106.46
CA MET A 1 -24.68 -67.20 -106.99
C MET A 1 -25.67 -66.82 -105.91
N LEU A 2 -26.63 -65.96 -106.26
CA LEU A 2 -27.93 -65.79 -105.56
C LEU A 2 -28.63 -67.17 -105.42
N PRO A 3 -29.56 -67.42 -104.46
CA PRO A 3 -30.64 -66.52 -104.05
C PRO A 3 -30.91 -66.46 -102.53
N ASN A 4 -31.50 -65.44 -101.90
CA ASN A 4 -32.67 -64.58 -102.17
C ASN A 4 -34.06 -65.19 -101.88
N LYS A 5 -34.78 -64.47 -100.99
CA LYS A 5 -36.24 -64.30 -100.81
C LYS A 5 -36.98 -65.29 -99.89
N SER A 6 -37.38 -64.88 -98.68
CA SER A 6 -38.45 -63.92 -98.25
C SER A 6 -39.75 -64.67 -97.97
N THR A 7 -40.42 -64.50 -96.82
CA THR A 7 -41.35 -63.39 -96.55
C THR A 7 -41.72 -63.41 -95.04
N SER A 8 -41.43 -62.36 -94.29
CA SER A 8 -42.33 -61.23 -93.94
C SER A 8 -43.45 -61.56 -92.94
N LYS A 9 -43.39 -60.95 -91.75
CA LYS A 9 -44.53 -60.19 -91.19
C LYS A 9 -44.03 -59.01 -90.35
N LYS A 10 -44.51 -57.82 -90.74
CA LYS A 10 -44.26 -56.48 -90.20
C LYS A 10 -44.86 -56.31 -88.80
N ARG A 11 -44.28 -55.43 -87.97
CA ARG A 11 -44.99 -54.26 -87.40
C ARG A 11 -44.07 -53.23 -86.71
N LYS A 12 -44.13 -52.02 -87.28
CA LYS A 12 -44.02 -50.64 -86.76
C LYS A 12 -43.03 -50.29 -85.62
N ARG A 13 -42.06 -49.44 -85.99
CA ARG A 13 -41.31 -48.50 -85.13
C ARG A 13 -42.24 -47.48 -84.47
N VAL A 14 -41.98 -47.15 -83.20
CA VAL A 14 -42.45 -45.94 -82.51
C VAL A 14 -41.26 -45.32 -81.74
N LYS A 15 -41.30 -43.99 -81.66
CA LYS A 15 -40.30 -43.02 -81.23
C LYS A 15 -39.88 -43.11 -79.75
N VAL A 16 -38.64 -42.67 -79.53
CA VAL A 16 -38.03 -42.16 -78.29
C VAL A 16 -38.83 -40.98 -77.73
N VAL A 17 -39.20 -41.02 -76.44
CA VAL A 17 -39.34 -39.87 -75.52
C VAL A 17 -39.18 -40.39 -74.07
N ASP A 18 -38.27 -39.75 -73.34
CA ASP A 18 -38.12 -39.49 -71.89
C ASP A 18 -38.42 -40.58 -70.85
N GLY A 19 -37.37 -40.96 -70.12
CA GLY A 19 -37.39 -41.84 -68.96
C GLY A 19 -37.03 -41.12 -67.66
N GLU A 20 -37.65 -39.97 -67.38
CA GLU A 20 -37.96 -39.63 -65.99
C GLU A 20 -39.15 -40.51 -65.57
N SER A 21 -39.10 -41.11 -64.38
CA SER A 21 -40.10 -42.02 -63.78
C SER A 21 -39.98 -43.54 -64.02
N LEU A 22 -38.82 -44.14 -63.73
CA LEU A 22 -38.77 -45.56 -63.36
C LEU A 22 -37.84 -45.78 -62.15
N GLY A 23 -38.42 -45.68 -60.97
CA GLY A 23 -37.78 -46.06 -59.72
C GLY A 23 -37.41 -47.54 -59.72
N LYS A 24 -36.13 -47.84 -59.55
CA LYS A 24 -35.64 -49.17 -59.19
C LYS A 24 -36.12 -49.48 -57.78
N LYS A 25 -37.21 -50.25 -57.62
CA LYS A 25 -37.46 -50.99 -56.38
C LYS A 25 -36.97 -52.44 -56.59
N PRO A 26 -36.03 -52.96 -55.77
CA PRO A 26 -35.79 -54.39 -55.74
C PRO A 26 -37.05 -55.09 -55.21
N LEU A 27 -37.50 -56.12 -55.94
CA LEU A 27 -38.59 -56.98 -55.53
C LEU A 27 -38.22 -57.68 -54.21
N GLY A 28 -38.98 -57.44 -53.14
CA GLY A 28 -38.99 -58.34 -51.99
C GLY A 28 -38.87 -57.74 -50.59
N ILE A 29 -39.05 -56.44 -50.38
CA ILE A 29 -39.22 -55.86 -49.04
C ILE A 29 -40.39 -54.88 -49.11
N GLN A 30 -41.48 -55.19 -48.41
CA GLN A 30 -42.53 -54.20 -48.14
C GLN A 30 -41.92 -53.14 -47.24
N GLU A 31 -41.64 -51.95 -47.79
CA GLU A 31 -41.31 -50.77 -47.00
C GLU A 31 -42.52 -50.42 -46.14
N PHE A 32 -42.50 -50.81 -44.86
CA PHE A 32 -43.40 -50.26 -43.87
C PHE A 32 -43.10 -48.76 -43.73
N PRO A 33 -44.13 -47.89 -43.60
CA PRO A 33 -43.89 -46.49 -43.28
C PRO A 33 -43.09 -46.43 -41.98
N THR A 34 -42.05 -45.59 -41.96
CA THR A 34 -41.11 -45.41 -40.84
C THR A 34 -41.85 -45.25 -39.51
N LEU A 35 -42.07 -46.35 -38.81
CA LEU A 35 -42.51 -46.36 -37.43
C LEU A 35 -41.35 -45.81 -36.62
N GLN A 36 -41.52 -44.63 -36.01
CA GLN A 36 -40.61 -44.25 -34.95
C GLN A 36 -40.75 -45.31 -33.86
N PRO A 37 -39.65 -45.89 -33.37
CA PRO A 37 -39.71 -46.88 -32.31
C PRO A 37 -40.42 -46.26 -31.11
N SER A 38 -41.34 -47.03 -30.52
CA SER A 38 -42.04 -46.55 -29.33
C SER A 38 -41.06 -46.36 -28.16
N GLN A 39 -41.39 -45.50 -27.20
CA GLN A 39 -40.52 -45.27 -26.03
C GLN A 39 -40.17 -46.59 -25.32
N GLN A 40 -41.14 -47.51 -25.22
CA GLN A 40 -40.94 -48.84 -24.62
C GLN A 40 -40.00 -49.74 -25.45
N GLU A 41 -40.02 -49.60 -26.77
CA GLU A 41 -39.13 -50.34 -27.67
C GLU A 41 -37.70 -49.81 -27.56
N LEU A 42 -37.52 -48.49 -27.41
CA LEU A 42 -36.21 -47.87 -27.12
C LEU A 42 -35.66 -48.30 -25.75
N ASP A 43 -36.50 -48.37 -24.72
CA ASP A 43 -36.12 -48.83 -23.37
C ASP A 43 -35.73 -50.31 -23.37
N LEU A 44 -36.42 -51.13 -24.18
CA LEU A 44 -36.09 -52.55 -24.37
C LEU A 44 -34.83 -52.73 -25.20
N GLU A 45 -34.62 -51.94 -26.26
CA GLU A 45 -33.37 -51.91 -27.00
C GLU A 45 -32.19 -51.52 -26.10
N GLU A 46 -32.37 -50.57 -25.19
CA GLU A 46 -31.37 -50.21 -24.16
C GLU A 46 -31.07 -51.38 -23.23
N ALA A 47 -32.10 -52.05 -22.71
CA ALA A 47 -31.94 -53.17 -21.79
C ALA A 47 -31.31 -54.41 -22.45
N VAL A 48 -31.58 -54.64 -23.75
CA VAL A 48 -31.12 -55.82 -24.48
C VAL A 48 -29.73 -55.60 -25.10
N PHE A 49 -29.47 -54.42 -25.66
CA PHE A 49 -28.23 -54.14 -26.40
C PHE A 49 -27.25 -53.24 -25.62
N GLY A 50 -27.67 -52.65 -24.50
CA GLY A 50 -26.81 -51.88 -23.60
C GLY A 50 -26.33 -50.53 -24.15
N PHE A 51 -26.93 -50.02 -25.22
CA PHE A 51 -26.54 -48.76 -25.87
C PHE A 51 -27.75 -47.99 -26.39
N THR A 52 -27.94 -46.75 -25.91
CA THR A 52 -28.81 -45.78 -26.59
C THR A 52 -27.97 -44.75 -27.36
N PRO A 53 -28.36 -44.37 -28.59
CA PRO A 53 -27.87 -43.15 -29.23
C PRO A 53 -28.21 -41.89 -28.40
N LEU A 54 -29.34 -41.92 -27.66
CA LEU A 54 -29.80 -40.84 -26.80
C LEU A 54 -28.94 -40.60 -25.55
N ALA A 55 -28.38 -41.63 -24.90
CA ALA A 55 -27.48 -41.40 -23.76
C ALA A 55 -26.25 -40.57 -24.16
N ARG A 56 -25.78 -40.72 -25.41
CA ARG A 56 -24.70 -39.89 -25.95
C ARG A 56 -25.12 -38.45 -26.22
N GLU A 57 -26.38 -38.22 -26.59
CA GLU A 57 -26.97 -36.88 -26.74
C GLU A 57 -27.21 -36.21 -25.39
N THR A 58 -27.61 -36.95 -24.35
CA THR A 58 -27.73 -36.41 -22.97
C THR A 58 -26.36 -36.04 -22.39
N ALA A 59 -25.30 -36.79 -22.68
CA ALA A 59 -23.94 -36.42 -22.27
C ALA A 59 -23.38 -35.17 -22.99
N THR A 60 -23.78 -34.93 -24.25
CA THR A 60 -23.41 -33.70 -24.98
C THR A 60 -24.30 -32.50 -24.67
N THR A 61 -25.50 -32.70 -24.10
CA THR A 61 -26.36 -31.62 -23.58
C THR A 61 -26.17 -31.32 -22.09
N GLN A 62 -25.59 -32.25 -21.30
CA GLN A 62 -25.25 -32.03 -19.90
C GLN A 62 -23.97 -31.20 -19.65
N SER A 63 -23.36 -30.61 -20.68
CA SER A 63 -22.40 -29.50 -20.48
C SER A 63 -23.08 -28.14 -20.33
N THR A 64 -24.41 -28.09 -20.30
CA THR A 64 -25.19 -26.93 -19.84
C THR A 64 -26.20 -27.41 -18.81
N LEU A 65 -25.78 -27.42 -17.54
CA LEU A 65 -26.67 -27.59 -16.40
C LEU A 65 -27.78 -26.52 -16.43
N PRO A 66 -29.06 -26.88 -16.19
CA PRO A 66 -30.06 -25.91 -15.75
C PRO A 66 -29.59 -25.28 -14.43
N GLN A 67 -29.75 -23.97 -14.33
CA GLN A 67 -29.42 -23.16 -13.16
C GLN A 67 -30.35 -23.46 -11.98
N GLU A 68 -30.22 -24.61 -11.33
CA GLU A 68 -30.85 -24.87 -10.02
C GLU A 68 -29.86 -24.75 -8.85
N ASN A 69 -28.56 -24.56 -9.12
CA ASN A 69 -27.55 -24.32 -8.08
C ASN A 69 -27.45 -22.87 -7.58
N LYS A 70 -28.36 -21.97 -7.97
CA LYS A 70 -28.36 -20.59 -7.45
C LYS A 70 -29.05 -20.45 -6.08
N GLN A 71 -29.87 -21.42 -5.66
CA GLN A 71 -30.55 -21.33 -4.37
C GLN A 71 -29.77 -22.00 -3.22
N LEU A 72 -28.79 -22.87 -3.49
CA LEU A 72 -27.92 -23.44 -2.46
C LEU A 72 -26.72 -22.55 -2.08
N ALA A 73 -26.41 -21.53 -2.89
CA ALA A 73 -25.27 -20.63 -2.63
C ALA A 73 -25.62 -19.45 -1.71
N GLU A 74 -26.88 -19.28 -1.34
CA GLU A 74 -27.37 -18.20 -0.45
C GLU A 74 -27.68 -18.68 0.98
N LEU A 75 -27.41 -19.94 1.30
CA LEU A 75 -27.60 -20.48 2.65
C LEU A 75 -26.33 -20.24 3.50
N ALA A 76 -26.50 -19.61 4.67
CA ALA A 76 -25.40 -19.40 5.63
C ALA A 76 -24.90 -20.74 6.19
N ASP A 77 -23.58 -20.83 6.45
CA ASP A 77 -22.86 -22.04 6.90
C ASP A 77 -23.50 -22.74 8.12
N ASP A 78 -24.24 -21.99 8.95
CA ASP A 78 -24.89 -22.44 10.17
C ASP A 78 -26.06 -23.42 9.92
N GLN A 79 -26.52 -23.54 8.67
CA GLN A 79 -27.65 -24.40 8.26
C GLN A 79 -27.20 -25.72 7.60
N LEU A 80 -25.89 -25.97 7.47
CA LEU A 80 -25.35 -27.16 6.79
C LEU A 80 -25.08 -28.35 7.73
N PHE A 81 -25.39 -28.23 9.02
CA PHE A 81 -25.19 -29.30 10.01
C PHE A 81 -26.48 -29.57 10.79
N ILE A 82 -27.25 -30.56 10.33
CA ILE A 82 -28.29 -31.19 11.14
C ILE A 82 -27.88 -32.64 11.37
N LEU A 83 -27.58 -32.95 12.63
CA LEU A 83 -27.38 -34.30 13.15
C LEU A 83 -28.74 -35.01 13.23
N ASP A 84 -28.81 -36.22 12.70
CA ASP A 84 -29.94 -37.14 12.85
C ASP A 84 -30.17 -37.50 14.33
N GLU A 85 -31.35 -37.18 14.87
CA GLU A 85 -31.99 -37.95 15.94
C GLU A 85 -33.53 -37.98 15.77
N PRO A 86 -34.21 -39.04 16.24
CA PRO A 86 -35.50 -39.45 15.70
C PRO A 86 -36.73 -38.98 16.51
N ASN A 87 -37.86 -38.93 15.81
CA ASN A 87 -39.25 -38.97 16.28
C ASN A 87 -39.74 -37.87 17.24
N GLN A 88 -40.66 -37.03 16.75
CA GLN A 88 -41.94 -36.81 17.44
C GLN A 88 -43.05 -36.31 16.49
N SER A 89 -44.26 -36.68 16.88
CA SER A 89 -45.51 -36.81 16.14
C SER A 89 -46.36 -35.54 15.99
N ASN A 90 -47.24 -35.58 14.97
CA ASN A 90 -48.55 -34.93 14.84
C ASN A 90 -48.62 -33.39 14.86
N HIS A 91 -49.14 -32.81 13.77
CA HIS A 91 -50.48 -32.19 13.77
C HIS A 91 -51.01 -31.97 12.34
N GLN A 92 -52.31 -32.22 12.19
CA GLN A 92 -53.16 -32.11 11.00
C GLN A 92 -53.60 -30.66 10.71
N ALA A 93 -54.21 -30.51 9.52
CA ALA A 93 -55.18 -29.48 9.08
C ALA A 93 -54.54 -28.20 8.49
N ASP A 94 -54.92 -27.65 7.32
CA ASP A 94 -56.16 -27.69 6.54
C ASP A 94 -55.93 -27.37 5.05
N HIS A 95 -56.73 -27.99 4.17
CA HIS A 95 -57.13 -27.51 2.83
C HIS A 95 -58.41 -26.68 2.99
N PRO A 96 -58.87 -25.80 2.05
CA PRO A 96 -59.24 -26.17 0.67
C PRO A 96 -59.09 -25.04 -0.41
N GLN A 97 -59.00 -25.37 -1.71
CA GLN A 97 -59.96 -25.10 -2.84
C GLN A 97 -60.28 -23.61 -3.11
N SER A 98 -60.53 -23.11 -4.33
CA SER A 98 -60.56 -23.56 -5.74
C SER A 98 -60.96 -22.34 -6.61
N GLU A 99 -61.08 -22.55 -7.93
CA GLU A 99 -61.74 -21.73 -8.97
C GLU A 99 -60.84 -20.70 -9.68
N ASP A 100 -60.89 -20.49 -11.00
CA ASP A 100 -61.35 -21.21 -12.20
C ASP A 100 -61.16 -20.17 -13.33
N SER A 101 -60.61 -20.53 -14.48
CA SER A 101 -61.06 -20.01 -15.80
C SER A 101 -60.16 -20.49 -16.95
N GLN A 102 -60.59 -21.59 -17.55
CA GLN A 102 -60.88 -21.79 -18.98
C GLN A 102 -59.83 -21.47 -20.07
N ASP A 103 -59.49 -22.55 -20.77
CA ASP A 103 -58.97 -22.66 -22.13
C ASP A 103 -59.91 -22.06 -23.19
N GLU A 104 -59.35 -21.43 -24.24
CA GLU A 104 -59.78 -21.62 -25.64
C GLU A 104 -58.61 -21.44 -26.64
N ILE A 105 -58.10 -22.60 -27.11
CA ILE A 105 -57.84 -23.03 -28.50
C ILE A 105 -57.33 -21.99 -29.53
N ALA A 106 -56.10 -22.22 -30.02
CA ALA A 106 -55.72 -21.88 -31.40
C ALA A 106 -54.85 -22.98 -32.02
N GLU A 107 -55.36 -23.58 -33.09
CA GLU A 107 -54.84 -24.69 -33.87
C GLU A 107 -53.39 -24.47 -34.38
N LYS A 108 -52.50 -25.42 -34.09
CA LYS A 108 -51.20 -25.54 -34.77
C LYS A 108 -51.37 -26.37 -36.03
N LYS A 109 -51.33 -25.70 -37.20
CA LYS A 109 -51.09 -26.35 -38.48
C LYS A 109 -49.64 -26.81 -38.58
N GLU A 110 -49.48 -28.05 -39.00
CA GLU A 110 -48.22 -28.67 -39.40
C GLU A 110 -47.59 -27.90 -40.56
N GLU A 111 -46.37 -27.39 -40.37
CA GLU A 111 -45.49 -27.02 -41.48
C GLU A 111 -44.29 -27.96 -41.53
N THR A 112 -44.23 -28.64 -42.66
CA THR A 112 -43.21 -29.56 -43.14
C THR A 112 -41.79 -29.02 -43.00
N GLY A 113 -40.91 -29.85 -42.45
CA GLY A 113 -39.50 -29.57 -42.29
C GLY A 113 -38.78 -29.33 -43.62
N VAL A 114 -38.27 -28.11 -43.79
CA VAL A 114 -37.15 -27.80 -44.68
C VAL A 114 -36.06 -27.21 -43.80
N GLN A 115 -34.97 -27.96 -43.60
CA GLN A 115 -33.77 -27.47 -42.92
C GLN A 115 -33.16 -26.32 -43.75
N LYS A 116 -33.56 -25.08 -43.46
CA LYS A 116 -32.85 -23.88 -43.93
C LYS A 116 -31.50 -23.82 -43.21
N ARG A 117 -30.42 -24.17 -43.90
CA ARG A 117 -29.06 -23.77 -43.52
C ARG A 117 -29.06 -22.26 -43.29
N ARG A 118 -28.87 -21.82 -42.05
CA ARG A 118 -28.73 -20.40 -41.71
C ARG A 118 -27.44 -19.88 -42.37
N HIS A 119 -27.56 -19.19 -43.50
CA HIS A 119 -26.47 -18.39 -44.05
C HIS A 119 -26.20 -17.23 -43.09
N HIS A 120 -25.13 -17.34 -42.29
CA HIS A 120 -24.54 -16.16 -41.68
C HIS A 120 -23.92 -15.30 -42.80
N PRO A 121 -24.09 -13.97 -42.79
CA PRO A 121 -23.41 -13.11 -43.74
C PRO A 121 -21.89 -13.25 -43.49
N GLU A 122 -21.19 -13.86 -44.43
CA GLU A 122 -19.73 -13.93 -44.39
C GLU A 122 -19.19 -12.50 -44.49
N LYS A 123 -18.32 -12.11 -43.54
CA LYS A 123 -17.69 -10.79 -43.56
C LYS A 123 -16.83 -10.67 -44.82
N THR A 124 -17.07 -9.64 -45.62
CA THR A 124 -16.24 -9.37 -46.79
C THR A 124 -14.81 -9.01 -46.34
N PRO A 125 -13.78 -9.62 -46.95
CA PRO A 125 -12.40 -9.30 -46.62
C PRO A 125 -12.10 -7.84 -47.02
N ALA A 126 -11.34 -7.14 -46.17
CA ALA A 126 -11.02 -5.72 -46.40
C ALA A 126 -10.12 -5.47 -47.63
N TRP A 127 -9.41 -6.51 -48.10
CA TRP A 127 -8.57 -6.46 -49.30
C TRP A 127 -8.65 -7.80 -50.04
N LYS A 128 -8.43 -7.76 -51.35
CA LYS A 128 -8.31 -8.94 -52.23
C LYS A 128 -7.05 -8.77 -53.06
N ASP A 129 -6.29 -9.86 -53.19
CA ASP A 129 -5.10 -9.89 -54.02
C ASP A 129 -5.45 -10.45 -55.40
N GLU A 130 -5.23 -9.67 -56.45
CA GLU A 130 -5.49 -10.07 -57.83
C GLU A 130 -4.52 -11.14 -58.33
N SER A 131 -3.32 -11.24 -57.72
CA SER A 131 -2.31 -12.24 -58.08
C SER A 131 -2.69 -13.66 -57.66
N ALA A 132 -3.55 -13.82 -56.64
CA ALA A 132 -4.02 -15.12 -56.16
C ALA A 132 -4.80 -15.91 -57.22
N ASN A 133 -5.41 -15.22 -58.18
CA ASN A 133 -6.12 -15.84 -59.31
C ASN A 133 -5.18 -16.29 -60.43
N GLN A 134 -3.98 -15.73 -60.49
CA GLN A 134 -3.00 -16.00 -61.54
C GLN A 134 -2.07 -17.17 -61.19
N ILE A 135 -2.06 -17.60 -59.93
CA ILE A 135 -1.21 -18.67 -59.44
C ILE A 135 -1.95 -20.01 -59.52
N SER A 136 -1.29 -21.02 -60.09
CA SER A 136 -1.71 -22.42 -60.04
C SER A 136 -0.65 -23.26 -59.34
N VAL A 137 -1.05 -24.13 -58.41
CA VAL A 137 -0.16 -24.93 -57.57
C VAL A 137 -0.45 -26.41 -57.78
N SER A 138 0.58 -27.21 -58.06
CA SER A 138 0.45 -28.67 -58.16
C SER A 138 0.62 -29.35 -56.80
N LEU A 139 -0.34 -30.20 -56.40
CA LEU A 139 -0.25 -30.99 -55.16
C LEU A 139 0.47 -32.33 -55.33
N THR A 140 0.80 -32.70 -56.57
CA THR A 140 1.44 -33.98 -56.93
C THR A 140 2.95 -33.90 -56.98
N HIS A 141 3.47 -32.87 -57.65
CA HIS A 141 4.91 -32.67 -57.88
C HIS A 141 5.62 -31.86 -56.77
N GLY A 142 4.90 -31.50 -55.71
CA GLY A 142 5.43 -30.72 -54.58
C GLY A 142 5.91 -31.54 -53.39
N PRO A 143 6.36 -30.86 -52.31
CA PRO A 143 6.79 -31.50 -51.07
C PRO A 143 5.67 -32.31 -50.42
N SER A 144 6.02 -33.35 -49.65
CA SER A 144 5.07 -34.30 -49.03
C SER A 144 3.97 -33.63 -48.20
N ARG A 145 4.22 -32.41 -47.69
CA ARG A 145 3.24 -31.58 -46.98
C ARG A 145 2.02 -31.22 -47.84
N LEU A 146 2.20 -30.93 -49.13
CA LEU A 146 1.10 -30.54 -50.03
C LEU A 146 0.20 -31.71 -50.39
N LYS A 147 0.73 -32.94 -50.33
CA LYS A 147 -0.08 -34.15 -50.54
C LYS A 147 -1.16 -34.33 -49.47
N LYS A 148 -0.99 -33.74 -48.27
CA LYS A 148 -1.96 -33.77 -47.17
C LYS A 148 -3.16 -32.85 -47.37
N LEU A 149 -3.13 -31.98 -48.40
CA LEU A 149 -4.21 -31.05 -48.73
C LEU A 149 -5.22 -31.65 -49.72
N ARG A 150 -4.97 -32.85 -50.26
CA ARG A 150 -5.86 -33.49 -51.23
C ARG A 150 -7.20 -33.89 -50.59
N THR A 151 -8.28 -33.62 -51.31
CA THR A 151 -9.64 -34.05 -50.96
C THR A 151 -9.98 -35.37 -51.66
N LEU A 152 -11.18 -35.91 -51.43
CA LEU A 152 -11.61 -37.16 -52.07
C LEU A 152 -11.83 -36.99 -53.57
N ASP A 153 -12.26 -35.80 -54.00
CA ASP A 153 -12.52 -35.46 -55.41
C ASP A 153 -11.23 -35.35 -56.23
N ASP A 154 -10.08 -35.17 -55.57
CA ASP A 154 -8.75 -35.07 -56.20
C ASP A 154 -8.09 -36.45 -56.43
N ARG A 155 -8.76 -37.56 -56.08
CA ARG A 155 -8.20 -38.92 -56.16
C ARG A 155 -8.41 -39.61 -57.51
N ASP A 156 -9.37 -39.16 -58.31
CA ASP A 156 -9.69 -39.79 -59.58
C ASP A 156 -8.79 -39.29 -60.74
N ASP A 157 -8.07 -38.18 -60.54
CA ASP A 157 -7.16 -37.57 -61.51
C ASP A 157 -5.68 -37.87 -61.20
N ASP A 158 -5.24 -39.09 -61.52
CA ASP A 158 -3.89 -39.59 -61.21
C ASP A 158 -2.74 -38.90 -61.99
N GLN A 159 -3.01 -37.93 -62.88
CA GLN A 159 -1.97 -37.38 -63.77
C GLN A 159 -1.56 -35.91 -63.54
N GLN A 160 -2.38 -35.01 -62.99
CA GLN A 160 -1.89 -33.68 -62.55
C GLN A 160 -2.97 -32.88 -61.80
N VAL A 161 -3.05 -33.01 -60.47
CA VAL A 161 -3.94 -32.15 -59.68
C VAL A 161 -3.28 -30.77 -59.47
N THR A 162 -3.62 -29.83 -60.35
CA THR A 162 -3.29 -28.40 -60.24
C THR A 162 -4.48 -27.61 -59.73
N ILE A 163 -4.30 -26.87 -58.64
CA ILE A 163 -5.35 -26.11 -57.96
C ILE A 163 -5.07 -24.61 -58.10
N SER A 164 -6.14 -23.82 -58.13
CA SER A 164 -6.07 -22.36 -58.14
C SER A 164 -5.52 -21.80 -56.81
N GLY A 165 -4.85 -20.64 -56.85
CA GLY A 165 -4.28 -20.03 -55.64
C GLY A 165 -5.29 -19.82 -54.50
N GLN A 166 -6.53 -19.44 -54.81
CA GLN A 166 -7.59 -19.25 -53.81
C GLN A 166 -8.00 -20.55 -53.12
N GLU A 167 -8.16 -21.62 -53.89
CA GLU A 167 -8.60 -22.91 -53.39
C GLU A 167 -7.46 -23.63 -52.64
N TYR A 168 -6.21 -23.36 -53.05
CA TYR A 168 -5.01 -23.74 -52.31
C TYR A 168 -4.95 -23.05 -50.93
N GLU A 169 -5.26 -21.76 -50.86
CA GLU A 169 -5.35 -21.01 -49.61
C GLU A 169 -6.45 -21.57 -48.69
N GLN A 170 -7.64 -21.86 -49.22
CA GLN A 170 -8.74 -22.43 -48.45
C GLN A 170 -8.39 -23.79 -47.83
N ARG A 171 -7.75 -24.68 -48.60
CA ARG A 171 -7.28 -25.98 -48.09
C ARG A 171 -6.21 -25.79 -47.01
N LEU A 172 -5.28 -24.85 -47.20
CA LEU A 172 -4.26 -24.53 -46.19
C LEU A 172 -4.88 -23.97 -44.90
N ARG A 173 -5.88 -23.08 -44.99
CA ARG A 173 -6.61 -22.57 -43.82
C ARG A 173 -7.33 -23.71 -43.08
N SER A 174 -7.98 -24.61 -43.81
CA SER A 174 -8.64 -25.79 -43.24
C SER A 174 -7.62 -26.73 -42.54
N GLN A 175 -6.45 -26.92 -43.13
CA GLN A 175 -5.37 -27.68 -42.51
C GLN A 175 -4.81 -26.96 -41.27
N PHE A 176 -4.69 -25.63 -41.31
CA PHE A 176 -4.24 -24.83 -40.17
C PHE A 176 -5.23 -24.91 -39.01
N GLU A 177 -6.54 -24.79 -39.26
CA GLU A 177 -7.58 -24.94 -38.24
C GLU A 177 -7.62 -26.37 -37.68
N LYS A 178 -7.34 -27.39 -38.50
CA LYS A 178 -7.21 -28.78 -38.05
C LYS A 178 -6.01 -28.98 -37.13
N MET A 179 -4.90 -28.28 -37.37
CA MET A 179 -3.69 -28.35 -36.53
C MET A 179 -3.78 -27.45 -35.29
N ASN A 180 -4.38 -26.27 -35.44
CA ASN A 180 -4.55 -25.24 -34.42
C ASN A 180 -6.04 -24.86 -34.37
N PRO A 181 -6.85 -25.56 -33.56
CA PRO A 181 -8.26 -25.23 -33.39
C PRO A 181 -8.46 -23.77 -33.00
N THR A 182 -9.55 -23.15 -33.47
CA THR A 182 -9.82 -21.74 -33.18
C THR A 182 -9.96 -21.54 -31.67
N PRO A 183 -9.16 -20.66 -31.05
CA PRO A 183 -9.18 -20.47 -29.62
C PRO A 183 -10.45 -19.74 -29.16
N THR A 184 -10.85 -19.98 -27.91
CA THR A 184 -12.08 -19.43 -27.31
C THR A 184 -12.11 -17.90 -27.32
N TRP A 185 -10.99 -17.23 -27.01
CA TRP A 185 -10.90 -15.76 -26.97
C TRP A 185 -11.28 -15.07 -28.28
N LEU A 186 -11.07 -15.73 -29.43
CA LEU A 186 -11.45 -15.18 -30.73
C LEU A 186 -12.97 -15.22 -30.93
N ASN A 187 -13.60 -16.31 -30.48
CA ASN A 187 -15.05 -16.47 -30.55
C ASN A 187 -15.76 -15.55 -29.56
N ASP A 188 -15.21 -15.38 -28.37
CA ASP A 188 -15.76 -14.48 -27.35
C ASP A 188 -15.66 -13.01 -27.79
N ARG A 189 -14.55 -12.61 -28.42
CA ARG A 189 -14.42 -11.28 -29.02
C ARG A 189 -15.40 -11.06 -30.18
N ARG A 190 -15.66 -12.09 -31.00
CA ARG A 190 -16.68 -12.03 -32.07
C ARG A 190 -18.09 -11.86 -31.49
N LYS A 191 -18.39 -12.49 -30.35
CA LYS A 191 -19.67 -12.31 -29.63
C LYS A 191 -19.77 -10.91 -29.01
N ALA A 192 -18.72 -10.44 -28.33
CA ALA A 192 -18.68 -9.10 -27.71
C ALA A 192 -18.80 -7.96 -28.75
N SER A 193 -18.25 -8.15 -29.95
CA SER A 193 -18.44 -7.19 -31.05
C SER A 193 -19.87 -7.16 -31.59
N LYS A 194 -20.62 -8.26 -31.48
CA LYS A 194 -22.04 -8.30 -31.87
C LYS A 194 -22.94 -7.68 -30.80
N SER A 195 -22.66 -7.90 -29.51
CA SER A 195 -23.43 -7.28 -28.43
C SER A 195 -23.27 -5.76 -28.39
N LYS A 196 -22.05 -5.24 -28.61
CA LYS A 196 -21.81 -3.78 -28.74
C LYS A 196 -22.51 -3.14 -29.94
N GLN A 197 -22.82 -3.92 -30.98
CA GLN A 197 -23.55 -3.42 -32.14
C GLN A 197 -25.06 -3.32 -31.89
N ILE A 198 -25.58 -4.07 -30.91
CA ILE A 198 -27.00 -4.09 -30.53
C ILE A 198 -27.30 -2.98 -29.50
N GLN A 199 -26.38 -2.69 -28.59
CA GLN A 199 -26.52 -1.61 -27.60
C GLN A 199 -26.36 -0.19 -28.16
N ALA A 200 -26.00 -0.02 -29.44
CA ALA A 200 -25.86 1.30 -30.05
C ALA A 200 -27.20 1.90 -30.54
N ASP A 201 -28.29 1.12 -30.51
CA ASP A 201 -29.63 1.55 -30.96
C ASP A 201 -30.58 1.92 -29.80
N GLU A 202 -30.16 1.75 -28.54
CA GLU A 202 -30.90 2.23 -27.36
C GLU A 202 -30.09 3.33 -26.66
N ASP A 203 -30.50 4.59 -26.91
CA ASP A 203 -30.05 5.76 -26.16
C ASP A 203 -30.50 5.62 -24.70
N ASP A 204 -29.62 5.17 -23.80
CA ASP A 204 -29.77 5.47 -22.38
C ASP A 204 -28.41 5.78 -21.73
N GLN A 205 -28.42 6.90 -21.02
CA GLN A 205 -27.29 7.49 -20.30
C GLN A 205 -26.98 6.63 -19.06
N GLU A 206 -26.22 5.56 -19.24
CA GLU A 206 -25.58 4.90 -18.10
C GLU A 206 -24.17 5.47 -17.90
N GLU A 207 -23.96 6.01 -16.69
CA GLU A 207 -22.67 6.38 -16.12
C GLU A 207 -21.59 5.34 -16.51
N PRO A 208 -20.35 5.77 -16.82
CA PRO A 208 -19.29 4.84 -17.15
C PRO A 208 -18.93 4.05 -15.90
N ASP A 209 -19.56 2.89 -15.75
CA ASP A 209 -19.19 1.90 -14.75
C ASP A 209 -17.71 1.60 -14.98
N PHE A 210 -16.87 2.04 -14.04
CA PHE A 210 -15.41 1.92 -14.12
C PHE A 210 -15.04 0.43 -14.09
N ASP A 211 -15.07 -0.22 -15.26
CA ASP A 211 -14.80 -1.64 -15.40
C ASP A 211 -13.33 -1.91 -15.03
N LEU A 212 -13.13 -2.54 -13.86
CA LEU A 212 -11.83 -3.01 -13.39
C LEU A 212 -11.11 -3.87 -14.44
N GLY A 213 -11.88 -4.55 -15.31
CA GLY A 213 -11.35 -5.29 -16.45
C GLY A 213 -10.61 -4.42 -17.45
N LEU A 214 -11.04 -3.18 -17.69
CA LEU A 214 -10.38 -2.23 -18.59
C LEU A 214 -9.08 -1.70 -17.99
N ILE A 215 -9.05 -1.46 -16.67
CA ILE A 215 -7.86 -1.00 -15.95
C ILE A 215 -6.80 -2.12 -15.92
N LEU A 216 -7.20 -3.37 -15.65
CA LEU A 216 -6.29 -4.52 -15.63
C LEU A 216 -5.76 -4.91 -17.02
N GLN A 217 -6.43 -4.52 -18.11
CA GLN A 217 -5.91 -4.67 -19.48
C GLN A 217 -4.71 -3.75 -19.75
N SER A 218 -4.59 -2.63 -19.01
CA SER A 218 -3.44 -1.73 -19.08
C SER A 218 -2.36 -2.15 -18.08
N THR A 219 -1.18 -2.54 -18.57
CA THR A 219 -0.01 -2.79 -17.70
C THR A 219 0.69 -1.50 -17.27
N GLY A 220 0.28 -0.35 -17.81
CA GLY A 220 0.93 0.94 -17.59
C GLY A 220 0.81 1.44 -16.15
N ASP A 221 -0.33 1.20 -15.52
CA ASP A 221 -0.63 1.72 -14.17
C ASP A 221 -0.08 0.83 -13.05
N LEU A 222 0.08 -0.47 -13.29
CA LEU A 222 0.71 -1.41 -12.34
C LEU A 222 2.23 -1.15 -12.17
N SER A 223 2.90 -0.72 -13.25
CA SER A 223 4.33 -0.40 -13.24
C SER A 223 4.63 1.02 -12.75
N ARG A 224 3.62 1.91 -12.75
CA ARG A 224 3.72 3.29 -12.28
C ARG A 224 3.61 3.42 -10.75
N GLN A 225 4.19 2.49 -10.00
CA GLN A 225 4.56 2.76 -8.60
C GLN A 225 5.73 3.75 -8.46
N LYS A 226 6.21 4.35 -9.56
CA LYS A 226 7.00 5.59 -9.49
C LYS A 226 6.06 6.74 -9.13
N ILE A 227 5.86 6.89 -7.82
CA ILE A 227 5.39 8.06 -7.08
C ILE A 227 5.60 9.32 -7.93
N THR A 228 4.53 9.77 -8.59
CA THR A 228 4.59 11.00 -9.36
C THR A 228 4.78 12.15 -8.38
N LYS A 229 5.77 13.02 -8.65
CA LYS A 229 6.18 14.15 -7.78
C LYS A 229 5.03 15.09 -7.35
N LYS A 230 3.84 14.98 -7.96
CA LYS A 230 2.63 15.75 -7.62
C LYS A 230 1.87 15.24 -6.39
N ASN A 231 2.07 14.00 -5.94
CA ASN A 231 1.45 13.45 -4.71
C ASN A 231 2.27 13.69 -3.43
N ARG A 232 3.33 14.52 -3.48
CA ARG A 232 4.23 14.83 -2.34
C ARG A 232 3.63 15.69 -1.22
N LYS A 233 2.31 15.87 -1.17
CA LYS A 233 1.58 16.29 0.04
C LYS A 233 1.01 15.06 0.79
N GLY A 234 1.73 13.94 0.72
CA GLY A 234 1.25 12.64 1.12
C GLY A 234 1.46 12.35 2.61
N VAL A 235 0.56 11.56 3.17
CA VAL A 235 0.77 10.86 4.44
C VAL A 235 1.76 9.73 4.20
N LEU A 236 2.78 9.60 5.05
CA LEU A 236 3.75 8.50 4.98
C LEU A 236 3.04 7.13 5.04
N PRO A 237 3.34 6.19 4.14
CA PRO A 237 2.78 4.84 4.21
C PRO A 237 3.26 4.11 5.47
N LYS A 238 2.39 3.28 6.04
CA LYS A 238 2.72 2.42 7.18
C LYS A 238 3.58 1.22 6.74
N GLY A 239 4.49 0.78 7.61
CA GLY A 239 5.14 -0.54 7.54
C GLY A 239 6.54 -0.57 6.92
N GLN A 240 6.72 0.03 5.74
CA GLN A 240 8.02 0.09 5.04
C GLN A 240 8.47 1.54 4.81
N LEU A 241 9.76 1.80 5.05
CA LEU A 241 10.38 3.11 4.88
C LEU A 241 11.57 3.02 3.93
N GLU A 242 11.56 3.82 2.86
CA GLU A 242 12.70 3.92 1.95
C GLU A 242 13.79 4.83 2.55
N VAL A 243 14.86 4.20 3.04
CA VAL A 243 16.01 4.88 3.65
C VAL A 243 17.28 4.57 2.87
N GLU A 244 18.02 5.60 2.48
CA GLU A 244 19.33 5.47 1.84
C GLU A 244 20.43 5.98 2.78
N ARG A 245 21.52 5.22 2.92
CA ARG A 245 22.68 5.66 3.70
C ARG A 245 23.54 6.59 2.84
N LEU A 246 23.80 7.80 3.35
CA LEU A 246 24.69 8.78 2.73
C LEU A 246 26.07 8.74 3.39
N ARG A 247 26.97 9.62 2.95
CA ARG A 247 28.27 9.79 3.60
C ARG A 247 28.11 10.41 4.99
N ASP A 248 28.90 9.93 5.94
CA ASP A 248 28.88 10.38 7.32
C ASP A 248 29.04 11.92 7.39
N ALA A 249 28.27 12.59 8.24
CA ALA A 249 28.22 14.05 8.29
C ALA A 249 29.53 14.66 8.83
N ASN A 250 30.19 13.99 9.76
CA ASN A 250 31.44 14.46 10.37
C ASN A 250 32.70 13.89 9.71
N GLN A 251 32.62 13.49 8.44
CA GLN A 251 33.77 12.93 7.72
C GLN A 251 34.93 13.94 7.62
N ALA A 252 34.62 15.23 7.45
CA ALA A 252 35.59 16.32 7.35
C ALA A 252 36.23 16.72 8.69
N GLU A 253 35.81 16.13 9.81
CA GLU A 253 36.37 16.42 11.13
C GLU A 253 37.77 15.80 11.30
N PRO A 254 38.77 16.52 11.86
CA PRO A 254 40.11 16.00 12.04
C PRO A 254 40.14 14.76 12.94
N GLU A 255 40.94 13.75 12.54
CA GLU A 255 40.93 12.41 13.14
C GLU A 255 41.19 12.39 14.65
N LYS A 256 42.02 13.32 15.17
CA LYS A 256 42.33 13.45 16.60
C LYS A 256 41.07 13.61 17.47
N HIS A 257 40.03 14.24 16.94
CA HIS A 257 38.78 14.52 17.66
C HIS A 257 37.60 13.64 17.22
N LYS A 258 37.75 12.94 16.09
CA LYS A 258 36.73 12.06 15.50
C LYS A 258 36.36 10.84 16.36
N SER A 259 37.23 10.44 17.31
CA SER A 259 36.96 9.31 18.20
C SER A 259 36.24 9.70 19.50
N ALA A 260 36.00 10.99 19.75
CA ALA A 260 35.33 11.43 20.97
C ALA A 260 33.82 11.15 20.88
N PRO A 261 33.19 10.63 21.95
CA PRO A 261 31.76 10.36 21.94
C PRO A 261 30.97 11.66 21.76
N ILE A 262 30.00 11.64 20.86
CA ILE A 262 29.12 12.79 20.61
C ILE A 262 28.05 12.78 21.70
N SER A 263 27.96 13.88 22.45
CA SER A 263 26.98 14.07 23.51
C SER A 263 25.66 14.56 22.96
N CYS A 264 25.69 15.54 22.06
CA CYS A 264 24.49 16.03 21.40
C CYS A 264 24.71 16.51 19.96
N LEU A 265 23.63 16.53 19.18
CA LEU A 265 23.58 17.05 17.82
C LEU A 265 22.19 17.63 17.53
N GLN A 266 22.14 18.62 16.65
CA GLN A 266 20.89 19.17 16.15
C GLN A 266 21.06 19.82 14.78
N PHE A 267 20.02 19.70 13.95
CA PHE A 267 19.88 20.49 12.74
C PHE A 267 19.39 21.91 13.04
N HIS A 268 19.85 22.85 12.24
CA HIS A 268 19.38 24.21 12.28
C HIS A 268 17.89 24.27 11.86
N PRO A 269 17.07 25.08 12.54
CA PRO A 269 15.63 25.16 12.29
C PRO A 269 15.19 25.34 10.84
N ASN A 270 15.95 26.12 10.05
CA ASN A 270 15.56 26.54 8.70
C ASN A 270 16.57 26.15 7.62
N SER A 271 17.72 25.59 7.99
CA SER A 271 18.81 25.32 7.03
C SER A 271 19.44 23.95 7.27
N ASP A 272 20.12 23.43 6.26
CA ASP A 272 20.82 22.14 6.30
C ASP A 272 22.15 22.21 7.07
N LEU A 273 22.21 23.05 8.11
CA LEU A 273 23.35 23.18 9.00
C LEU A 273 23.16 22.22 10.17
N LEU A 274 24.18 21.41 10.45
CA LEU A 274 24.22 20.50 11.58
C LEU A 274 25.31 20.96 12.54
N PHE A 275 25.02 21.02 13.84
CA PHE A 275 26.09 21.03 14.84
C PHE A 275 26.26 19.63 15.44
N THR A 276 27.48 19.33 15.86
CA THR A 276 27.80 18.21 16.74
C THR A 276 28.54 18.76 17.96
N ALA A 277 28.26 18.18 19.13
CA ALA A 277 28.95 18.52 20.35
C ALA A 277 29.48 17.27 21.02
N SER A 278 30.63 17.40 21.68
CA SER A 278 31.19 16.33 22.49
C SER A 278 31.63 16.85 23.85
N ALA A 279 31.27 16.10 24.89
CA ALA A 279 31.67 16.39 26.26
C ALA A 279 33.18 16.22 26.48
N HIS A 280 33.81 15.27 25.76
CA HIS A 280 35.22 14.94 25.94
C HIS A 280 36.13 15.92 25.22
N SER A 281 35.81 16.28 23.97
CA SER A 281 36.58 17.29 23.22
C SER A 281 36.23 18.73 23.62
N LYS A 282 35.11 18.93 24.36
CA LYS A 282 34.58 20.24 24.77
C LYS A 282 34.46 21.21 23.58
N ARG A 283 33.98 20.67 22.46
CA ARG A 283 33.96 21.37 21.17
C ARG A 283 32.60 21.21 20.53
N LEU A 284 32.14 22.30 19.94
CA LEU A 284 30.98 22.39 19.09
C LEU A 284 31.48 22.52 17.63
N SER A 285 31.14 21.57 16.79
CA SER A 285 31.57 21.50 15.39
C SER A 285 30.37 21.71 14.48
N PHE A 286 30.47 22.59 13.48
CA PHE A 286 29.40 22.88 12.52
C PHE A 286 29.72 22.28 11.15
N PHE A 287 28.72 21.65 10.52
CA PHE A 287 28.81 21.01 9.22
C PHE A 287 27.64 21.43 8.34
N LYS A 288 27.92 21.71 7.06
CA LYS A 288 26.87 21.83 6.05
C LYS A 288 26.53 20.45 5.51
N VAL A 289 25.27 20.06 5.57
CA VAL A 289 24.82 18.72 5.17
C VAL A 289 24.25 18.74 3.76
N ASP A 290 25.08 18.39 2.79
CA ASP A 290 24.68 18.27 1.38
C ASP A 290 24.40 16.81 0.97
N GLY A 291 24.87 15.84 1.77
CA GLY A 291 24.76 14.40 1.52
C GLY A 291 25.96 13.76 0.83
N THR A 292 26.81 14.56 0.17
CA THR A 292 27.96 14.08 -0.61
C THR A 292 29.32 14.42 0.00
N HIS A 293 29.60 15.69 0.34
CA HIS A 293 30.92 16.10 0.81
C HIS A 293 30.93 16.55 2.28
N ASN A 294 29.78 17.00 2.79
CA ASN A 294 29.55 17.42 4.17
C ASN A 294 30.73 18.23 4.77
N PRO A 295 31.05 19.43 4.24
CA PRO A 295 32.19 20.20 4.71
C PRO A 295 31.99 20.74 6.13
N ALA A 296 33.08 20.77 6.90
CA ALA A 296 33.11 21.44 8.20
C ALA A 296 33.22 22.96 8.00
N LEU A 297 32.34 23.73 8.64
CA LEU A 297 32.29 25.18 8.50
C LEU A 297 33.09 25.87 9.60
N HIS A 298 32.76 25.57 10.85
CA HIS A 298 33.34 26.25 11.99
C HIS A 298 33.40 25.35 13.20
N PHE A 299 34.24 25.73 14.15
CA PHE A 299 34.48 24.96 15.32
C PHE A 299 34.74 25.87 16.52
N VAL A 300 34.01 25.62 17.61
CA VAL A 300 34.04 26.43 18.83
C VAL A 300 34.49 25.53 19.97
N HIS A 301 35.54 25.93 20.68
CA HIS A 301 36.06 25.19 21.83
C HIS A 301 35.74 25.93 23.14
N THR A 302 35.18 25.22 24.10
CA THR A 302 34.81 25.74 25.43
C THR A 302 35.66 25.04 26.50
N PRO A 303 36.86 25.55 26.84
CA PRO A 303 37.82 24.82 27.68
C PRO A 303 37.27 24.47 29.08
N ASP A 304 36.44 25.35 29.64
CA ASP A 304 35.92 25.22 31.01
C ASP A 304 34.61 24.42 31.10
N LEU A 305 33.91 24.22 29.97
CA LEU A 305 32.60 23.60 29.93
C LEU A 305 32.61 22.32 29.07
N PRO A 306 32.52 21.12 29.67
CA PRO A 306 32.22 19.92 28.92
C PRO A 306 30.77 19.97 28.45
N ILE A 307 30.59 19.95 27.13
CA ILE A 307 29.28 20.14 26.49
C ILE A 307 28.46 18.86 26.61
N GLN A 308 27.39 18.89 27.40
CA GLN A 308 26.48 17.76 27.57
C GLN A 308 25.21 17.94 26.75
N ALA A 309 24.71 19.16 26.68
CA ALA A 309 23.52 19.51 25.91
C ALA A 309 23.72 20.87 25.26
N ALA A 310 23.33 20.96 24.00
CA ALA A 310 23.29 22.17 23.23
C ALA A 310 22.04 22.15 22.36
N GLU A 311 21.44 23.32 22.12
CA GLU A 311 20.26 23.46 21.28
C GLU A 311 20.33 24.78 20.51
N PHE A 312 19.94 24.77 19.24
CA PHE A 312 19.68 25.98 18.46
C PHE A 312 18.44 26.69 19.02
N CYS A 313 18.54 28.00 19.19
CA CYS A 313 17.37 28.83 19.42
C CYS A 313 16.44 28.72 18.19
N PRO A 314 15.15 28.37 18.38
CA PRO A 314 14.15 28.48 17.32
C PRO A 314 14.09 29.92 16.80
N PRO A 315 13.83 30.12 15.49
CA PRO A 315 13.70 31.45 14.93
C PRO A 315 12.51 32.17 15.57
N SER A 316 12.75 33.36 16.10
CA SER A 316 11.72 34.24 16.66
C SER A 316 11.61 35.49 15.80
N SER A 317 10.48 36.20 15.90
CA SER A 317 10.35 37.54 15.32
C SER A 317 11.37 38.54 15.87
N THR A 318 11.85 38.35 17.09
CA THR A 318 12.82 39.21 17.77
C THR A 318 14.26 38.74 17.63
N ASN A 319 14.51 37.43 17.65
CA ASN A 319 15.83 36.84 17.50
C ASN A 319 16.10 36.43 16.05
N VAL A 320 16.59 37.38 15.26
CA VAL A 320 16.99 37.15 13.86
C VAL A 320 18.31 36.38 13.76
N SER A 321 19.20 36.53 14.74
CA SER A 321 20.46 35.79 14.78
C SER A 321 20.26 34.40 15.39
N SER A 322 20.63 33.36 14.64
CA SER A 322 20.62 32.00 15.12
C SER A 322 21.67 31.85 16.22
N THR A 323 21.23 31.76 17.47
CA THR A 323 22.09 31.51 18.62
C THR A 323 22.03 30.04 19.01
N VAL A 324 23.14 29.51 19.53
CA VAL A 324 23.23 28.15 20.09
C VAL A 324 23.50 28.28 21.58
N LEU A 325 22.62 27.72 22.40
CA LEU A 325 22.84 27.58 23.83
C LEU A 325 23.65 26.31 24.08
N ILE A 326 24.74 26.44 24.83
CA ILE A 326 25.70 25.38 25.14
C ILE A 326 25.76 25.23 26.67
N SER A 327 25.42 24.04 27.16
CA SER A 327 25.34 23.74 28.59
C SER A 327 26.05 22.44 28.96
N GLY A 328 26.26 22.25 30.26
CA GLY A 328 26.88 21.06 30.82
C GLY A 328 26.67 20.94 32.32
N HIS A 329 27.53 20.15 32.97
CA HIS A 329 27.55 19.99 34.43
C HIS A 329 28.27 21.17 35.13
N ARG A 330 27.85 22.39 34.82
CA ARG A 330 28.34 23.64 35.42
C ARG A 330 27.17 24.60 35.67
N PRO A 331 27.27 25.53 36.64
CA PRO A 331 26.22 26.49 36.97
C PRO A 331 26.15 27.70 36.02
N TYR A 332 26.75 27.58 34.83
CA TYR A 332 26.74 28.60 33.79
C TYR A 332 26.65 27.91 32.43
N PHE A 333 26.22 28.66 31.43
CA PHE A 333 26.15 28.22 30.04
C PHE A 333 26.92 29.19 29.15
N TYR A 334 27.21 28.77 27.93
CA TYR A 334 27.68 29.65 26.86
C TYR A 334 26.59 29.80 25.83
N THR A 335 26.53 30.96 25.19
CA THR A 335 25.75 31.17 23.99
C THR A 335 26.69 31.51 22.86
N PHE A 336 26.57 30.79 21.76
CA PHE A 336 27.31 31.05 20.55
C PHE A 336 26.38 31.67 19.51
N ASP A 337 26.66 32.91 19.10
CA ASP A 337 25.92 33.56 18.02
C ASP A 337 26.57 33.20 16.68
N LEU A 338 25.79 32.62 15.76
CA LEU A 338 26.28 32.23 14.44
C LEU A 338 26.59 33.42 13.54
N GLN A 339 25.94 34.58 13.75
CA GLN A 339 26.14 35.73 12.87
C GLN A 339 27.41 36.50 13.24
N SER A 340 27.60 36.78 14.53
CA SER A 340 28.80 37.49 15.02
C SER A 340 29.99 36.55 15.30
N CYS A 341 29.77 35.24 15.28
CA CYS A 341 30.73 34.21 15.71
C CYS A 341 31.26 34.45 17.13
N GLN A 342 30.47 35.10 17.99
CA GLN A 342 30.85 35.39 19.37
C GLN A 342 30.32 34.31 20.32
N CYS A 343 31.17 33.93 21.27
CA CYS A 343 30.82 33.03 22.36
C CYS A 343 30.72 33.85 23.65
N ILE A 344 29.50 34.04 24.14
CA ILE A 344 29.20 34.84 25.33
C ILE A 344 28.92 33.88 26.49
N LYS A 345 29.56 34.11 27.63
CA LYS A 345 29.28 33.36 28.87
C LYS A 345 28.08 33.98 29.58
N SER A 346 27.22 33.14 30.16
CA SER A 346 26.07 33.60 30.94
C SER A 346 26.51 34.51 32.11
N PRO A 347 25.68 35.50 32.49
CA PRO A 347 25.98 36.35 33.64
C PRO A 347 26.11 35.53 34.93
N GLN A 348 26.98 35.97 35.84
CA GLN A 348 27.17 35.30 37.12
C GLN A 348 25.93 35.50 38.00
N GLY A 349 25.46 34.44 38.66
CA GLY A 349 24.35 34.51 39.60
C GLY A 349 22.96 34.64 38.96
N LEU A 350 22.81 34.32 37.67
CA LEU A 350 21.52 34.34 36.96
C LEU A 350 20.45 33.49 37.67
N PHE A 351 20.83 32.28 38.08
CA PHE A 351 19.93 31.33 38.71
C PHE A 351 20.01 31.44 40.23
N HIS A 352 18.88 31.24 40.93
CA HIS A 352 18.90 31.22 42.39
C HIS A 352 19.79 30.11 42.93
N LYS A 353 20.44 30.36 44.08
CA LYS A 353 21.24 29.33 44.78
C LYS A 353 20.42 28.09 45.13
N SER A 354 19.09 28.13 45.11
CA SER A 354 18.18 26.99 45.34
C SER A 354 18.01 26.06 44.13
N VAL A 355 18.31 26.53 42.92
CA VAL A 355 18.38 25.72 41.68
C VAL A 355 19.53 24.72 41.75
N PHE A 356 20.55 25.13 42.49
CA PHE A 356 21.84 24.50 42.63
C PHE A 356 21.96 23.89 44.03
N SER A 357 22.14 22.58 44.15
CA SER A 357 22.42 22.04 45.49
C SER A 357 23.71 22.64 46.06
N GLN A 358 23.73 22.91 47.37
CA GLN A 358 24.99 23.10 48.13
C GLN A 358 25.86 21.81 48.21
N SER A 359 25.51 20.78 47.44
CA SER A 359 26.17 19.47 47.45
C SER A 359 27.29 19.45 46.42
N THR A 360 28.40 18.84 46.81
CA THR A 360 29.60 18.56 46.02
C THR A 360 29.34 17.71 44.77
N LYS A 361 28.13 17.16 44.58
CA LYS A 361 27.76 16.35 43.40
C LYS A 361 27.34 17.16 42.16
N GLY A 362 27.45 18.49 42.22
CA GLY A 362 27.49 19.35 41.03
C GLY A 362 26.13 19.84 40.54
N THR A 363 26.11 21.09 40.13
CA THR A 363 25.01 21.78 39.47
C THR A 363 25.00 21.43 37.99
N SER A 364 23.86 21.02 37.43
CA SER A 364 23.77 20.69 36.01
C SER A 364 22.67 21.50 35.36
N LEU A 365 23.05 22.29 34.36
CA LEU A 365 22.13 23.01 33.47
C LEU A 365 21.91 22.24 32.16
N SER A 366 22.19 20.93 32.15
CA SER A 366 22.11 20.09 30.96
C SER A 366 20.70 19.77 30.50
N HIS A 367 19.72 19.97 31.37
CA HIS A 367 18.32 19.74 31.08
C HIS A 367 17.63 21.09 30.88
N PHE A 368 17.52 21.50 29.63
CA PHE A 368 16.82 22.72 29.25
C PHE A 368 16.05 22.51 27.95
N LYS A 369 15.06 23.37 27.70
CA LYS A 369 14.31 23.41 26.44
C LYS A 369 13.90 24.83 26.07
N PHE A 370 14.15 25.20 24.81
CA PHE A 370 13.59 26.42 24.22
C PHE A 370 12.08 26.32 24.02
N SER A 371 11.38 27.43 24.24
CA SER A 371 10.01 27.56 23.77
C SER A 371 9.98 27.55 22.23
N PRO A 372 8.91 27.03 21.60
CA PRO A 372 8.83 26.97 20.13
C PRO A 372 8.92 28.33 19.45
N GLN A 373 8.55 29.40 20.17
CA GLN A 373 8.64 30.79 19.74
C GLN A 373 10.05 31.40 19.93
N GLY A 374 10.99 30.72 20.59
CA GLY A 374 12.37 31.19 20.77
C GLY A 374 12.58 32.35 21.76
N ASN A 375 11.54 32.72 22.52
CA ASN A 375 11.59 33.86 23.46
C ASN A 375 11.95 33.45 24.89
N LEU A 376 11.74 32.18 25.24
CA LEU A 376 11.93 31.67 26.60
C LEU A 376 12.76 30.39 26.59
N VAL A 377 13.53 30.19 27.64
CA VAL A 377 14.22 28.93 27.92
C VAL A 377 13.81 28.42 29.29
N ALA A 378 13.35 27.18 29.35
CA ALA A 378 13.12 26.49 30.62
C ALA A 378 14.36 25.70 31.01
N PHE A 379 14.93 25.99 32.18
CA PHE A 379 16.01 25.21 32.79
C PHE A 379 15.46 24.37 33.95
N VAL A 380 15.76 23.08 33.94
CA VAL A 380 15.42 22.19 35.06
C VAL A 380 16.49 22.33 36.13
N GLY A 381 16.07 22.82 37.29
CA GLY A 381 16.84 22.83 38.52
C GLY A 381 16.67 21.56 39.34
N MET A 382 17.38 21.51 40.46
CA MET A 382 17.24 20.41 41.41
C MET A 382 15.89 20.47 42.16
N ASN A 383 15.48 19.33 42.70
CA ASN A 383 14.25 19.17 43.50
C ASN A 383 12.96 19.56 42.74
N GLY A 384 12.93 19.50 41.41
CA GLY A 384 11.72 19.83 40.64
C GLY A 384 11.46 21.32 40.46
N LEU A 385 12.48 22.16 40.67
CA LEU A 385 12.41 23.58 40.30
C LEU A 385 12.63 23.71 38.78
N VAL A 386 11.88 24.59 38.11
CA VAL A 386 12.10 24.98 36.71
C VAL A 386 12.20 26.50 36.66
N GLU A 387 13.31 27.03 36.16
CA GLU A 387 13.46 28.47 35.96
C GLU A 387 13.28 28.83 34.49
N LEU A 388 12.40 29.79 34.23
CA LEU A 388 12.15 30.34 32.91
C LEU A 388 12.98 31.60 32.73
N VAL A 389 13.83 31.58 31.72
CA VAL A 389 14.76 32.67 31.40
C VAL A 389 14.32 33.37 30.13
N ASP A 390 14.32 34.70 30.15
CA ASP A 390 14.10 35.52 28.96
C ASP A 390 15.27 35.35 27.98
N TRP A 391 14.91 34.98 26.76
CA TRP A 391 15.83 34.82 25.64
C TRP A 391 15.57 35.82 24.51
N SER A 392 14.56 36.69 24.64
CA SER A 392 14.21 37.69 23.62
C SER A 392 15.21 38.84 23.54
N ASN A 393 15.90 39.13 24.65
CA ASN A 393 16.91 40.16 24.76
C ASN A 393 18.32 39.59 24.53
N ASN A 394 19.30 40.46 24.32
CA ASN A 394 20.73 40.09 24.26
C ASN A 394 21.06 39.14 25.45
N VAL A 395 21.74 38.03 25.16
CA VAL A 395 22.15 37.01 26.13
C VAL A 395 22.80 37.60 27.39
N ALA A 396 23.55 38.70 27.24
CA ALA A 396 24.20 39.38 28.35
C ALA A 396 23.20 39.94 29.39
N SER A 397 21.96 40.21 28.98
CA SER A 397 20.87 40.72 29.81
C SER A 397 19.78 39.69 30.08
N SER A 398 20.04 38.40 29.84
CA SER A 398 19.08 37.34 30.21
C SER A 398 18.74 37.44 31.70
N GLN A 399 17.45 37.30 32.03
CA GLN A 399 16.93 37.35 33.39
C GLN A 399 15.94 36.20 33.61
N VAL A 400 15.82 35.75 34.85
CA VAL A 400 14.79 34.77 35.24
C VAL A 400 13.45 35.50 35.38
N ILE A 401 12.46 35.09 34.59
CA ILE A 401 11.11 35.67 34.61
C ILE A 401 10.23 34.97 35.64
N HIS A 402 10.23 33.63 35.62
CA HIS A 402 9.36 32.82 36.47
C HIS A 402 10.12 31.59 36.99
N SER A 403 9.68 31.12 38.16
CA SER A 403 10.17 29.90 38.79
C SER A 403 8.99 28.99 39.11
N LEU A 404 8.94 27.82 38.49
CA LEU A 404 7.92 26.81 38.68
C LEU A 404 8.45 25.74 39.63
N LYS A 405 7.62 25.28 40.57
CA LYS A 405 8.02 24.30 41.56
C LYS A 405 7.12 23.08 41.52
N SER A 406 7.65 21.96 41.02
CA SER A 406 7.03 20.65 41.13
C SER A 406 7.40 19.97 42.46
N ASN A 407 6.54 19.05 42.90
CA ASN A 407 6.75 18.24 44.10
C ASN A 407 7.85 17.19 43.91
N HIS A 408 8.06 16.74 42.68
CA HIS A 408 9.01 15.67 42.36
C HIS A 408 10.13 16.16 41.43
N PRO A 409 11.33 15.55 41.49
CA PRO A 409 12.40 15.82 40.54
C PRO A 409 11.94 15.61 39.09
N ILE A 410 12.15 16.64 38.26
CA ILE A 410 11.75 16.62 36.86
C ILE A 410 12.82 15.90 36.03
N LYS A 411 12.38 15.00 35.15
CA LYS A 411 13.24 14.19 34.28
C LYS A 411 13.35 14.76 32.87
N SER A 412 12.29 15.40 32.38
CA SER A 412 12.24 15.96 31.03
C SER A 412 11.15 17.03 30.94
N LEU A 413 11.29 17.91 29.95
CA LEU A 413 10.37 19.00 29.64
C LEU A 413 9.91 18.90 28.18
N ALA A 414 8.71 19.37 27.89
CA ALA A 414 8.24 19.64 26.54
C ALA A 414 7.30 20.85 26.56
N TRP A 415 7.33 21.67 25.52
CA TRP A 415 6.44 22.81 25.37
C TRP A 415 5.24 22.47 24.49
N SER A 416 4.15 23.19 24.73
CA SER A 416 3.05 23.32 23.78
C SER A 416 3.45 24.22 22.61
N ARG A 417 2.76 24.08 21.47
CA ARG A 417 3.08 24.75 20.20
C ARG A 417 3.00 26.27 20.31
N ASN A 418 2.03 26.75 21.09
CA ASN A 418 1.81 28.17 21.32
C ASN A 418 2.85 28.77 22.29
N GLY A 419 3.63 27.93 22.98
CA GLY A 419 4.58 28.37 24.01
C GLY A 419 3.90 28.91 25.27
N THR A 420 2.59 28.73 25.41
CA THR A 420 1.80 29.18 26.57
C THR A 420 1.80 28.17 27.70
N GLU A 421 1.91 26.89 27.35
CA GLU A 421 1.90 25.78 28.29
C GLU A 421 3.23 25.01 28.26
N LEU A 422 3.68 24.60 29.44
CA LEU A 422 4.87 23.77 29.64
C LEU A 422 4.46 22.45 30.30
N LEU A 423 4.87 21.33 29.70
CA LEU A 423 4.70 20.00 30.25
C LEU A 423 5.96 19.58 31.00
N THR A 424 5.81 19.22 32.27
CA THR A 424 6.90 18.70 33.11
C THR A 424 6.67 17.23 33.43
N LEU A 425 7.67 16.39 33.15
CA LEU A 425 7.64 14.96 33.48
C LEU A 425 8.37 14.71 34.80
N GLY A 426 7.63 14.38 35.85
CA GLY A 426 8.15 14.03 37.18
C GLY A 426 8.74 12.61 37.25
N SER A 427 9.59 12.36 38.24
CA SER A 427 10.13 11.01 38.51
C SER A 427 9.07 9.99 38.92
N ASN A 428 7.92 10.46 39.41
CA ASN A 428 6.76 9.66 39.80
C ASN A 428 5.83 9.31 38.63
N ALA A 429 6.24 9.55 37.38
CA ALA A 429 5.42 9.37 36.19
C ALA A 429 4.23 10.33 36.05
N GLU A 430 4.18 11.39 36.87
CA GLU A 430 3.23 12.47 36.70
C GLU A 430 3.71 13.45 35.62
N VAL A 431 2.84 13.75 34.66
CA VAL A 431 2.98 14.84 33.72
C VAL A 431 2.11 15.98 34.19
N SER A 432 2.73 17.11 34.55
CA SER A 432 2.01 18.32 34.94
C SER A 432 2.03 19.34 33.79
N ILE A 433 0.87 19.94 33.50
CA ILE A 433 0.70 21.03 32.55
C ILE A 433 0.70 22.35 33.31
N TRP A 434 1.65 23.21 32.98
CA TRP A 434 1.76 24.55 33.55
C TRP A 434 1.31 25.59 32.53
N ASP A 435 0.28 26.38 32.84
CA ASP A 435 -0.02 27.59 32.07
C ASP A 435 0.87 28.73 32.58
N LEU A 436 1.73 29.23 31.69
CA LEU A 436 2.70 30.28 32.02
C LEU A 436 2.07 31.65 32.20
N ARG A 437 0.89 31.90 31.62
CA ARG A 437 0.18 33.16 31.80
C ARG A 437 -0.40 33.27 33.21
N MET A 438 -0.85 32.14 33.75
CA MET A 438 -1.39 32.04 35.10
C MET A 438 -0.34 31.60 36.13
N ASN A 439 0.83 31.17 35.68
CA ASN A 439 1.93 30.63 36.49
C ASN A 439 1.48 29.52 37.45
N ARG A 440 0.60 28.63 36.99
CA ARG A 440 0.01 27.55 37.81
C ARG A 440 -0.19 26.27 37.00
N ILE A 441 -0.36 25.16 37.72
CA ILE A 441 -0.75 23.88 37.12
C ILE A 441 -2.22 23.96 36.70
N VAL A 442 -2.50 23.65 35.44
CA VAL A 442 -3.86 23.58 34.89
C VAL A 442 -4.40 22.16 34.92
N GLY A 443 -3.53 21.17 34.78
CA GLY A 443 -3.90 19.77 34.94
C GLY A 443 -2.65 18.91 35.10
N SER A 444 -2.84 17.70 35.61
CA SER A 444 -1.82 16.66 35.59
C SER A 444 -2.41 15.31 35.25
N TRP A 445 -1.59 14.39 34.74
CA TRP A 445 -1.96 13.00 34.53
C TRP A 445 -0.78 12.09 34.81
N PHE A 446 -1.05 10.81 35.03
CA PHE A 446 -0.01 9.79 35.19
C PHE A 446 0.20 9.02 33.89
N ASP A 447 1.45 8.76 33.55
CA ASP A 447 1.82 7.84 32.47
C ASP A 447 1.41 6.42 32.83
N ASP A 448 0.74 5.74 31.90
CA ASP A 448 0.24 4.38 32.07
C ASP A 448 1.39 3.39 32.33
N GLY A 449 1.28 2.66 33.44
CA GLY A 449 2.30 1.75 33.96
C GLY A 449 3.42 2.38 34.79
N GLY A 450 3.64 3.70 34.72
CA GLY A 450 4.53 4.43 35.64
C GLY A 450 5.98 3.94 35.71
N PHE A 451 6.53 3.41 34.61
CA PHE A 451 7.82 2.69 34.59
C PHE A 451 9.07 3.60 34.64
N ASN A 452 9.22 4.45 35.65
CA ASN A 452 10.35 5.40 35.79
C ASN A 452 10.62 6.17 34.48
N PRO A 453 9.84 7.22 34.19
CA PRO A 453 9.97 7.93 32.93
C PRO A 453 11.33 8.64 32.81
N THR A 454 11.86 8.69 31.60
CA THR A 454 13.17 9.29 31.31
C THR A 454 13.10 10.48 30.38
N LYS A 455 12.18 10.46 29.40
CA LYS A 455 12.05 11.48 28.35
C LYS A 455 10.59 11.70 27.99
N ILE A 456 10.24 12.95 27.72
CA ILE A 456 8.97 13.35 27.09
C ILE A 456 9.30 14.16 25.84
N SER A 457 8.55 13.94 24.77
CA SER A 457 8.59 14.73 23.55
C SER A 457 7.16 14.90 23.05
N THR A 458 6.85 16.08 22.52
CA THR A 458 5.54 16.41 21.97
C THR A 458 5.71 16.77 20.50
N THR A 459 4.73 16.42 19.68
CA THR A 459 4.69 16.89 18.29
C THR A 459 4.69 18.42 18.24
N ASP A 460 4.10 19.07 19.22
CA ASP A 460 4.03 20.52 19.31
C ASP A 460 5.37 21.23 19.56
N GLN A 461 6.31 20.55 20.24
CA GLN A 461 7.68 21.04 20.41
C GLN A 461 8.52 20.85 19.13
N ASP A 462 8.40 19.66 18.53
CA ASP A 462 9.32 19.19 17.50
C ASP A 462 8.83 19.53 16.07
N SER A 463 7.51 19.64 15.86
CA SER A 463 6.89 20.01 14.60
C SER A 463 6.72 21.52 14.47
N ARG A 464 7.14 22.07 13.32
CA ARG A 464 6.92 23.49 12.98
C ARG A 464 5.76 23.70 12.02
N SER A 465 5.28 22.64 11.36
CA SER A 465 4.17 22.75 10.43
C SER A 465 2.87 23.02 11.20
N LEU A 466 2.21 24.16 10.95
CA LEU A 466 0.90 24.50 11.52
C LEU A 466 -0.23 23.57 11.02
N SER A 467 0.07 22.67 10.09
CA SER A 467 -0.92 21.89 9.35
C SER A 467 -1.27 20.53 9.97
N THR A 468 -0.62 20.08 11.05
CA THR A 468 -0.96 18.76 11.64
C THR A 468 -2.04 18.92 12.72
N PRO A 469 -3.27 18.42 12.49
CA PRO A 469 -4.36 18.57 13.45
C PRO A 469 -4.18 17.69 14.70
N ASP A 470 -3.39 16.62 14.59
CA ASP A 470 -3.24 15.63 15.65
C ASP A 470 -1.99 15.93 16.49
N SER A 471 -2.18 16.38 17.73
CA SER A 471 -1.09 16.50 18.71
C SER A 471 -0.87 15.16 19.42
N PHE A 472 0.39 14.72 19.42
CA PHE A 472 0.83 13.52 20.11
C PHE A 472 1.91 13.83 21.13
N THR A 473 1.83 13.16 22.28
CA THR A 473 2.85 13.19 23.33
C THR A 473 3.44 11.80 23.48
N ALA A 474 4.75 11.67 23.33
CA ALA A 474 5.49 10.43 23.54
C ALA A 474 6.24 10.48 24.88
N ILE A 475 6.03 9.47 25.72
CA ILE A 475 6.72 9.30 27.00
C ILE A 475 7.55 8.03 26.94
N GLY A 476 8.85 8.16 27.19
CA GLY A 476 9.81 7.07 27.23
C GLY A 476 10.17 6.70 28.65
N SER A 477 10.24 5.41 28.91
CA SER A 477 10.56 4.83 30.21
C SER A 477 12.00 4.33 30.30
N GLN A 478 12.46 4.06 31.52
CA GLN A 478 13.75 3.42 31.76
C GLN A 478 13.76 1.94 31.34
N THR A 479 12.60 1.30 31.24
CA THR A 479 12.48 -0.10 30.81
C THR A 479 12.56 -0.28 29.30
N GLY A 480 12.39 0.81 28.53
CA GLY A 480 12.39 0.79 27.06
C GLY A 480 11.00 0.86 26.44
N ILE A 481 9.95 0.87 27.27
CA ILE A 481 8.57 1.10 26.84
C ILE A 481 8.37 2.57 26.49
N VAL A 482 7.69 2.83 25.37
CA VAL A 482 7.29 4.17 24.95
C VAL A 482 5.78 4.23 24.80
N ASN A 483 5.13 5.09 25.58
CA ASN A 483 3.71 5.36 25.49
C ASN A 483 3.46 6.57 24.60
N LEU A 484 2.53 6.44 23.65
CA LEU A 484 2.08 7.49 22.76
C LEU A 484 0.67 7.89 23.15
N TYR A 485 0.50 9.14 23.54
CA TYR A 485 -0.79 9.76 23.88
C TYR A 485 -1.23 10.65 22.73
N SER A 486 -2.51 10.57 22.37
CA SER A 486 -3.15 11.52 21.46
C SER A 486 -4.01 12.47 22.28
N GLU A 487 -3.95 13.77 22.01
CA GLU A 487 -4.75 14.74 22.74
C GLU A 487 -6.26 14.60 22.48
N GLN A 488 -6.66 14.04 21.34
CA GLN A 488 -8.07 13.87 20.98
C GLN A 488 -8.76 12.72 21.74
N ASN A 489 -7.99 11.74 22.25
CA ASN A 489 -8.53 10.50 22.83
C ASN A 489 -8.60 10.52 24.37
N GLY A 490 -8.37 11.67 25.02
CA GLY A 490 -7.88 11.69 26.41
C GLY A 490 -8.59 12.59 27.41
N ALA A 491 -9.89 12.85 27.26
CA ALA A 491 -10.67 13.48 28.32
C ALA A 491 -11.95 12.69 28.56
N GLU A 492 -11.87 11.64 29.37
CA GLU A 492 -13.07 11.18 30.07
C GLU A 492 -13.55 12.31 30.99
N PRO A 493 -14.86 12.58 31.09
CA PRO A 493 -15.39 13.60 31.99
C PRO A 493 -15.12 13.18 33.45
N HIS A 494 -14.07 13.75 34.03
CA HIS A 494 -13.78 13.63 35.45
C HIS A 494 -14.66 14.58 36.27
N PRO A 495 -14.91 14.27 37.56
CA PRO A 495 -15.59 15.18 38.46
C PRO A 495 -14.88 16.55 38.46
N PRO A 496 -15.63 17.66 38.50
CA PRO A 496 -15.13 19.02 38.25
C PRO A 496 -14.09 19.54 39.27
N ASP A 497 -13.76 18.75 40.30
CA ASP A 497 -12.87 19.15 41.40
C ASP A 497 -11.49 18.48 41.39
N SER A 498 -11.19 17.57 40.45
CA SER A 498 -9.86 16.94 40.37
C SER A 498 -9.00 17.53 39.26
N PHE A 499 -7.83 18.07 39.62
CA PHE A 499 -6.77 18.49 38.69
C PHE A 499 -6.16 17.32 37.89
N GLN A 500 -6.51 16.07 38.23
CA GLN A 500 -6.01 14.87 37.59
C GLN A 500 -6.91 14.47 36.41
N ILE A 501 -6.35 14.51 35.21
CA ILE A 501 -6.97 14.10 33.96
C ILE A 501 -6.53 12.65 33.71
N ALA A 502 -7.43 11.67 33.66
CA ALA A 502 -7.02 10.32 33.24
C ALA A 502 -6.86 10.29 31.72
N ARG A 503 -5.64 10.00 31.25
CA ARG A 503 -5.33 9.84 29.83
C ARG A 503 -4.89 8.40 29.59
N LYS A 504 -5.57 7.71 28.66
CA LYS A 504 -5.15 6.39 28.20
C LYS A 504 -4.18 6.54 27.02
N PRO A 505 -3.08 5.76 26.96
CA PRO A 505 -2.19 5.79 25.80
C PRO A 505 -2.92 5.28 24.56
N ALA A 506 -2.75 5.99 23.44
CA ALA A 506 -3.22 5.54 22.13
C ALA A 506 -2.43 4.30 21.67
N LYS A 507 -1.14 4.24 22.00
CA LYS A 507 -0.30 3.07 21.72
C LYS A 507 0.84 2.94 22.72
N THR A 508 1.14 1.71 23.13
CA THR A 508 2.35 1.36 23.88
C THR A 508 3.30 0.57 22.98
N ILE A 509 4.54 1.04 22.87
CA ILE A 509 5.58 0.50 22.00
C ILE A 509 6.67 -0.13 22.89
N GLY A 510 6.80 -1.45 22.82
CA GLY A 510 7.73 -2.25 23.65
C GLY A 510 8.91 -2.85 22.87
N ASN A 511 9.29 -2.28 21.74
CA ASN A 511 10.32 -2.86 20.86
C ASN A 511 11.76 -2.70 21.40
N LEU A 512 12.00 -1.73 22.29
CA LEU A 512 13.27 -1.55 22.98
C LEU A 512 13.15 -2.06 24.41
N THR A 513 14.21 -2.68 24.91
CA THR A 513 14.25 -3.33 26.24
C THR A 513 15.18 -2.63 27.21
N THR A 514 15.64 -1.43 26.87
CA THR A 514 16.63 -0.65 27.63
C THR A 514 16.21 0.80 27.70
N SER A 515 16.75 1.53 28.69
CA SER A 515 16.40 2.93 28.96
C SER A 515 16.38 3.81 27.72
N ILE A 516 15.24 4.45 27.49
CA ILE A 516 15.08 5.42 26.40
C ILE A 516 15.93 6.65 26.72
N ASN A 517 16.76 7.04 25.75
CA ASN A 517 17.66 8.18 25.88
C ASN A 517 17.17 9.42 25.15
N ARG A 518 16.67 9.25 23.91
CA ARG A 518 16.11 10.34 23.11
C ARG A 518 14.82 9.89 22.43
N LEU A 519 13.87 10.81 22.44
CA LEU A 519 12.63 10.78 21.69
C LEU A 519 12.56 12.09 20.92
N LYS A 520 12.23 12.02 19.63
CA LYS A 520 12.04 13.21 18.82
C LYS A 520 11.11 12.90 17.66
N PHE A 521 10.13 13.76 17.44
CA PHE A 521 9.31 13.70 16.24
C PHE A 521 10.03 14.35 15.05
N ASN A 522 9.70 13.93 13.84
CA ASN A 522 10.09 14.69 12.66
C ASN A 522 9.31 16.02 12.60
N PRO A 523 9.83 17.03 11.87
CA PRO A 523 9.14 18.31 11.72
C PRO A 523 7.71 18.23 11.18
N ASP A 524 7.35 17.16 10.45
CA ASP A 524 6.00 16.92 9.94
C ASP A 524 5.10 16.06 10.87
N ALA A 525 5.59 15.68 12.06
CA ALA A 525 4.89 14.84 13.04
C ALA A 525 4.38 13.46 12.54
N GLN A 526 4.86 12.95 11.40
CA GLN A 526 4.51 11.63 10.86
C GLN A 526 5.43 10.50 11.36
N LEU A 527 6.65 10.85 11.78
CA LEU A 527 7.67 9.94 12.28
C LEU A 527 8.08 10.28 13.70
N LEU A 528 8.24 9.25 14.52
CA LEU A 528 8.85 9.33 15.84
C LEU A 528 10.11 8.48 15.85
N GLY A 529 11.24 9.09 16.17
CA GLY A 529 12.48 8.37 16.46
C GLY A 529 12.56 8.00 17.93
N ILE A 530 13.02 6.77 18.20
CA ILE A 530 13.22 6.24 19.54
C ILE A 530 14.62 5.64 19.62
N SER A 531 15.43 6.12 20.56
CA SER A 531 16.80 5.61 20.76
C SER A 531 17.09 5.18 22.19
N SER A 532 17.98 4.20 22.33
CA SER A 532 18.63 3.85 23.58
C SER A 532 20.13 3.76 23.38
N HIS A 533 20.90 4.35 24.29
CA HIS A 533 22.37 4.33 24.20
C HIS A 533 23.00 3.08 24.86
N VAL A 534 22.23 2.33 25.67
CA VAL A 534 22.75 1.22 26.49
C VAL A 534 23.13 0.02 25.62
N LYS A 535 22.24 -0.38 24.72
CA LYS A 535 22.45 -1.52 23.83
C LYS A 535 22.93 -1.03 22.46
N LYS A 536 23.79 -1.83 21.82
CA LYS A 536 24.23 -1.59 20.45
C LYS A 536 23.04 -1.72 19.49
N ASP A 537 23.00 -0.83 18.49
CA ASP A 537 22.02 -0.79 17.40
C ASP A 537 20.57 -0.64 17.90
N ALA A 538 20.39 -0.02 19.09
CA ALA A 538 19.09 0.23 19.71
C ALA A 538 18.46 1.55 19.23
N PHE A 539 17.95 1.52 18.00
CA PHE A 539 17.20 2.62 17.40
C PHE A 539 15.99 2.08 16.65
N LYS A 540 14.86 2.77 16.72
CA LYS A 540 13.63 2.44 15.98
C LYS A 540 12.94 3.71 15.49
N LEU A 541 12.35 3.61 14.31
CA LEU A 541 11.45 4.63 13.75
C LEU A 541 10.02 4.11 13.83
N VAL A 542 9.10 4.99 14.22
CA VAL A 542 7.69 4.67 14.42
C VAL A 542 6.86 5.61 13.56
N HIS A 543 5.91 5.05 12.83
CA HIS A 543 4.88 5.84 12.16
C HIS A 543 3.86 6.28 13.21
N VAL A 544 3.72 7.60 13.40
CA VAL A 544 3.00 8.19 14.53
C VAL A 544 1.52 7.85 14.50
N LYS A 545 0.85 8.10 13.35
CA LYS A 545 -0.61 7.93 13.24
C LYS A 545 -1.07 6.49 13.42
N SER A 546 -0.29 5.50 12.97
CA SER A 546 -0.62 4.07 13.19
C SER A 546 -0.01 3.50 14.47
N GLY A 547 0.95 4.17 15.09
CA GLY A 547 1.73 3.65 16.21
C GLY A 547 2.51 2.36 15.86
N THR A 548 2.86 2.15 14.59
CA THR A 548 3.58 0.95 14.13
C THR A 548 5.04 1.25 13.86
N VAL A 549 5.92 0.39 14.36
CA VAL A 549 7.36 0.46 14.09
C VAL A 549 7.67 -0.02 12.67
N PHE A 550 8.57 0.68 11.97
CA PHE A 550 9.04 0.24 10.65
C PHE A 550 9.83 -1.06 10.76
N SER A 551 9.50 -2.03 9.91
CA SER A 551 10.05 -3.38 9.96
C SER A 551 11.36 -3.53 9.18
N ASN A 552 11.52 -2.74 8.11
CA ASN A 552 12.61 -2.88 7.15
C ASN A 552 13.89 -2.10 7.52
N TRP A 553 13.81 -1.14 8.45
CA TRP A 553 14.94 -0.35 8.90
C TRP A 553 14.81 -0.01 10.38
N PRO A 554 15.87 -0.10 11.20
CA PRO A 554 17.24 -0.53 10.86
C PRO A 554 17.40 -2.05 10.75
N THR A 555 18.33 -2.51 9.89
CA THR A 555 18.71 -3.93 9.72
C THR A 555 19.94 -4.29 10.57
N SER A 556 20.23 -5.59 10.74
CA SER A 556 21.40 -6.08 11.49
C SER A 556 22.75 -5.54 10.97
N ASN A 557 22.81 -5.19 9.69
CA ASN A 557 24.02 -4.70 9.03
C ASN A 557 24.14 -3.18 9.06
N THR A 558 23.14 -2.46 9.57
CA THR A 558 23.25 -1.00 9.73
C THR A 558 24.21 -0.68 10.88
N PRO A 559 25.31 0.06 10.63
CA PRO A 559 26.37 0.22 11.62
C PRO A 559 26.06 1.39 12.57
N LEU A 560 24.93 1.34 13.28
CA LEU A 560 24.49 2.39 14.20
C LEU A 560 25.41 2.49 15.43
N GLY A 561 25.87 1.35 15.96
CA GLY A 561 26.62 1.29 17.21
C GLY A 561 25.76 1.68 18.42
N HIS A 562 26.36 2.24 19.45
CA HIS A 562 25.59 2.78 20.58
C HIS A 562 25.13 4.18 20.23
N VAL A 563 23.84 4.33 19.95
CA VAL A 563 23.25 5.61 19.51
C VAL A 563 23.17 6.54 20.72
N THR A 564 24.01 7.57 20.75
CA THR A 564 23.96 8.59 21.80
C THR A 564 22.84 9.58 21.52
N ASP A 565 22.73 10.01 20.27
CA ASP A 565 21.86 11.11 19.89
C ASP A 565 21.40 11.01 18.43
N PHE A 566 20.27 11.64 18.06
CA PHE A 566 19.78 11.65 16.67
C PHE A 566 18.86 12.84 16.40
N ASP A 567 18.82 13.31 15.16
CA ASP A 567 17.94 14.42 14.78
C ASP A 567 17.47 14.32 13.32
N PHE A 568 16.34 14.96 13.04
CA PHE A 568 15.77 15.15 11.71
C PHE A 568 16.08 16.56 11.20
N ASN A 569 16.33 16.66 9.90
CA ASN A 569 16.44 17.95 9.24
C ASN A 569 15.08 18.67 9.20
N ALA A 570 15.09 20.00 9.08
CA ALA A 570 13.91 20.86 9.00
C ALA A 570 12.89 20.45 7.93
N SER A 571 13.36 19.92 6.81
CA SER A 571 12.54 19.40 5.70
C SER A 571 12.13 17.94 5.85
N SER A 572 12.46 17.28 6.96
CA SER A 572 12.36 15.82 7.18
C SER A 572 13.16 14.97 6.18
N LYS A 573 13.91 15.55 5.24
CA LYS A 573 14.69 14.81 4.22
C LYS A 573 15.80 13.96 4.80
N TYR A 574 16.54 14.50 5.77
CA TYR A 574 17.69 13.82 6.35
C TYR A 574 17.43 13.39 7.79
N LEU A 575 17.92 12.20 8.11
CA LEU A 575 18.03 11.68 9.47
C LEU A 575 19.51 11.51 9.79
N VAL A 576 19.93 12.05 10.93
CA VAL A 576 21.29 11.89 11.44
C VAL A 576 21.25 11.11 12.74
N THR A 577 22.16 10.16 12.88
CA THR A 577 22.38 9.41 14.13
C THR A 577 23.84 9.53 14.55
N ALA A 578 24.09 9.84 15.81
CA ALA A 578 25.43 9.84 16.38
C ALA A 578 25.65 8.62 17.24
N ASN A 579 26.91 8.18 17.27
CA ASN A 579 27.32 7.07 18.09
C ASN A 579 28.36 7.44 19.15
N ASN A 580 28.53 6.54 20.12
CA ASN A 580 29.53 6.66 21.18
C ASN A 580 30.98 6.57 20.65
N ARG A 581 31.20 6.19 19.38
CA ARG A 581 32.53 6.16 18.75
C ARG A 581 32.89 7.50 18.10
N GLY A 582 32.01 8.50 18.16
CA GLY A 582 32.25 9.80 17.55
C GLY A 582 31.95 9.88 16.06
N ARG A 583 31.20 8.93 15.48
CA ARG A 583 30.73 9.03 14.08
C ARG A 583 29.31 9.52 14.02
N VAL A 584 29.04 10.35 13.02
CA VAL A 584 27.72 10.90 12.70
C VAL A 584 27.25 10.32 11.38
N LEU A 585 26.34 9.35 11.45
CA LEU A 585 25.80 8.65 10.29
C LEU A 585 24.64 9.45 9.71
N LEU A 586 24.66 9.66 8.40
CA LEU A 586 23.64 10.40 7.67
C LEU A 586 22.80 9.45 6.81
N TYR A 587 21.48 9.65 6.85
CA TYR A 587 20.50 8.88 6.08
C TYR A 587 19.55 9.82 5.34
N SER A 588 19.25 9.53 4.07
CA SER A 588 18.21 10.19 3.28
C SER A 588 16.91 9.42 3.38
N LEU A 589 15.81 10.11 3.69
CA LEU A 589 14.45 9.57 3.68
C LEU A 589 13.82 9.92 2.33
N LYS A 590 13.69 8.93 1.43
CA LYS A 590 13.28 9.16 0.03
C LYS A 590 11.87 9.72 -0.14
N PHE A 591 11.03 9.56 0.87
CA PHE A 591 9.69 10.10 0.87
C PHE A 591 9.66 11.64 0.78
N TRP A 592 10.63 12.31 1.40
CA TRP A 592 10.74 13.78 1.45
C TRP A 592 11.78 14.37 0.49
N GLU A 593 12.64 13.55 -0.09
CA GLU A 593 13.45 13.91 -1.25
C GLU A 593 12.59 14.07 -2.49
#